data_AF-A0A517SKE6-F1
#
_entry.id   AF-A0A517SKE6-F1
#
_cell.length_a   1.000
_cell.length_b   1.000
_cell.length_c   1.000
_cell.angle_alpha   90.00
_cell.angle_beta   90.00
_cell.angle_gamma   90.00
#
_symmetry.space_group_name_H-M   'P 1'
#
loop_
_entity.id
_entity.type
_entity.pdbx_description
1 polymer ?
#
loop_
_entity_poly.entity_id
_entity_poly.type
_entity_poly.pdbx_seq_one_letter_code
_entity_poly.pdbx_strand_id
1 'polypeptide(L)'
;MKAGTMQRAILAVVLGAAVNVAGFAQGPDAMPKPEGEPVDATQNAPESATEEYTINGPDGRPRTLRRSRIIAPSGYRSHTLRGTFKMQWMYIVQRGRMVTFWGARILSLETDSPVWQLGVRPGDVLTRLDGVPLWRGMRRGRDREWDIPEMERHYGATEVRYIRQGQHIVRVGQMILDGGHWDDGSGLEPLAP
;
A
#
# COMPACT_ATOMS: atom_id res chain seq x y z
N MET A 1 -25.67 -68.29 32.56
CA MET A 1 -24.62 -67.67 33.39
C MET A 1 -24.12 -66.41 32.67
N LYS A 2 -23.96 -65.33 33.44
CA LYS A 2 -23.51 -63.99 33.03
C LYS A 2 -22.00 -63.99 32.77
N ALA A 3 -21.53 -63.14 31.84
CA ALA A 3 -20.48 -62.15 32.10
C ALA A 3 -20.30 -61.27 30.85
N GLY A 4 -20.74 -60.01 30.95
CA GLY A 4 -20.43 -58.97 29.99
C GLY A 4 -19.00 -58.49 30.17
N THR A 5 -18.31 -58.24 29.06
CA THR A 5 -17.02 -57.55 29.06
C THR A 5 -17.24 -56.15 28.49
N MET A 6 -16.91 -55.19 29.33
CA MET A 6 -17.06 -53.74 29.18
C MET A 6 -15.84 -53.16 28.46
N GLN A 7 -16.05 -52.05 27.74
CA GLN A 7 -15.12 -50.92 27.53
C GLN A 7 -13.85 -51.19 26.68
N ARG A 8 -13.40 -50.31 25.78
CA ARG A 8 -13.49 -48.84 25.66
C ARG A 8 -13.13 -48.47 24.22
N ALA A 9 -13.98 -47.69 23.56
CA ALA A 9 -13.62 -47.02 22.30
C ALA A 9 -12.71 -45.83 22.62
N ILE A 10 -11.49 -45.82 22.06
CA ILE A 10 -10.62 -44.65 22.09
C ILE A 10 -11.02 -43.76 20.90
N LEU A 11 -11.80 -42.73 21.20
CA LEU A 11 -12.10 -41.64 20.27
C LEU A 11 -10.87 -40.72 20.26
N ALA A 12 -10.03 -40.83 19.23
CA ALA A 12 -8.94 -39.88 19.00
C ALA A 12 -9.54 -38.57 18.47
N VAL A 13 -9.82 -37.63 19.38
CA VAL A 13 -10.11 -36.23 19.04
C VAL A 13 -8.80 -35.62 18.57
N VAL A 14 -8.63 -35.47 17.25
CA VAL A 14 -7.61 -34.58 16.69
C VAL A 14 -8.07 -33.16 16.98
N LEU A 15 -7.65 -32.61 18.11
CA LEU A 15 -7.74 -31.18 18.38
C LEU A 15 -6.90 -30.47 17.32
N GLY A 16 -7.58 -29.75 16.43
CA GLY A 16 -6.94 -28.73 15.62
C GLY A 16 -6.23 -27.76 16.56
N ALA A 17 -4.91 -27.68 16.43
CA ALA A 17 -4.17 -26.57 16.98
C ALA A 17 -4.64 -25.31 16.24
N ALA A 18 -5.65 -24.65 16.80
CA ALA A 18 -5.87 -23.24 16.55
C ALA A 18 -4.59 -22.55 17.03
N VAL A 19 -3.70 -22.23 16.09
CA VAL A 19 -2.63 -21.28 16.34
C VAL A 19 -3.33 -19.99 16.72
N ASN A 20 -3.38 -19.72 18.02
CA ASN A 20 -3.79 -18.44 18.56
C ASN A 20 -2.77 -17.43 18.04
N VAL A 21 -3.07 -16.78 16.92
CA VAL A 21 -2.45 -15.52 16.51
C VAL A 21 -3.01 -14.44 17.43
N ALA A 22 -2.67 -14.54 18.71
CA ALA A 22 -2.89 -13.51 19.70
C ALA A 22 -1.74 -12.51 19.59
N GLY A 23 -1.90 -11.54 18.70
CA GLY A 23 -0.97 -10.42 18.54
C GLY A 23 -1.37 -9.54 17.37
N PHE A 24 -1.73 -8.29 17.65
CA PHE A 24 -1.83 -7.18 16.69
C PHE A 24 -3.15 -6.98 15.91
N ALA A 25 -4.30 -7.35 16.47
CA ALA A 25 -5.56 -6.71 16.07
C ALA A 25 -5.70 -5.34 16.77
N GLN A 26 -4.94 -4.33 16.33
CA GLN A 26 -5.33 -2.94 16.60
C GLN A 26 -6.57 -2.66 15.74
N GLY A 27 -7.68 -2.35 16.41
CA GLY A 27 -8.95 -2.04 15.76
C GLY A 27 -8.87 -0.82 14.83
N PRO A 28 -9.97 -0.50 14.12
CA PRO A 28 -10.05 0.64 13.19
C PRO A 28 -9.71 2.01 13.83
N ASP A 29 -9.64 2.10 15.16
CA ASP A 29 -9.34 3.33 15.91
C ASP A 29 -7.89 3.83 15.73
N ALA A 30 -6.96 2.98 15.28
CA ALA A 30 -5.59 3.38 14.95
C ALA A 30 -5.40 3.83 13.49
N MET A 31 -6.45 3.76 12.67
CA MET A 31 -6.39 4.13 11.27
C MET A 31 -6.40 5.67 11.13
N PRO A 32 -5.47 6.27 10.38
CA PRO A 32 -5.50 7.71 10.15
C PRO A 32 -6.82 8.11 9.50
N LYS A 33 -7.40 9.21 9.99
CA LYS A 33 -8.66 9.75 9.47
C LYS A 33 -8.47 10.09 7.99
N PRO A 34 -9.36 9.61 7.10
CA PRO A 34 -9.27 9.95 5.69
C PRO A 34 -9.51 11.44 5.47
N GLU A 35 -8.73 12.02 4.57
CA GLU A 35 -8.92 13.39 4.07
C GLU A 35 -9.70 13.30 2.76
N GLY A 36 -10.99 13.63 2.79
CA GLY A 36 -11.85 13.62 1.60
C GLY A 36 -12.52 12.29 1.27
N GLU A 37 -13.12 12.22 0.08
CA GLU A 37 -13.82 11.03 -0.41
C GLU A 37 -12.84 9.94 -0.86
N PRO A 38 -13.18 8.65 -0.68
CA PRO A 38 -12.32 7.57 -1.14
C PRO A 38 -12.21 7.56 -2.68
N VAL A 39 -11.00 7.40 -3.18
CA VAL A 39 -10.71 7.30 -4.61
C VAL A 39 -10.90 5.85 -5.09
N ASP A 40 -11.39 5.64 -6.31
CA ASP A 40 -11.44 4.29 -6.89
C ASP A 40 -10.02 3.73 -7.09
N ALA A 41 -9.71 2.61 -6.42
CA ALA A 41 -8.41 1.97 -6.55
C ALA A 41 -8.13 1.49 -7.99
N THR A 42 -9.18 1.25 -8.77
CA THR A 42 -9.07 0.74 -10.15
C THR A 42 -8.81 1.83 -11.18
N GLN A 43 -9.04 3.10 -10.83
CA GLN A 43 -8.82 4.22 -11.72
C GLN A 43 -7.48 4.89 -11.40
N ASN A 44 -6.61 5.03 -12.39
CA ASN A 44 -5.45 5.91 -12.27
C ASN A 44 -5.84 7.27 -12.84
N ALA A 45 -6.27 8.17 -11.97
CA ALA A 45 -6.49 9.57 -12.33
C ALA A 45 -5.22 10.35 -11.96
N PRO A 46 -4.40 10.80 -12.93
CA PRO A 46 -3.32 11.72 -12.62
C PRO A 46 -3.91 13.00 -12.01
N GLU A 47 -3.24 13.55 -11.01
CA GLU A 47 -3.69 14.82 -10.43
C GLU A 47 -3.53 15.96 -11.43
N SER A 48 -4.60 16.72 -11.60
CA SER A 48 -4.61 17.94 -12.40
C SER A 48 -5.00 19.11 -11.53
N ALA A 49 -4.20 20.18 -11.56
CA ALA A 49 -4.63 21.49 -11.09
C ALA A 49 -5.14 22.31 -12.27
N THR A 50 -6.20 23.08 -12.03
CA THR A 50 -6.61 24.15 -12.94
C THR A 50 -6.08 25.45 -12.39
N GLU A 51 -5.13 26.05 -13.11
CA GLU A 51 -4.62 27.39 -12.82
C GLU A 51 -5.47 28.39 -13.62
N GLU A 52 -6.05 29.37 -12.93
CA GLU A 52 -6.66 30.54 -13.56
C GLU A 52 -5.65 31.68 -13.58
N TYR A 53 -5.43 32.28 -14.73
CA TYR A 53 -4.60 33.47 -14.86
C TYR A 53 -5.25 34.47 -15.80
N THR A 54 -5.10 35.75 -15.46
CA THR A 54 -5.65 36.86 -16.23
C THR A 54 -4.58 37.43 -17.13
N ILE A 55 -4.84 37.49 -18.43
CA ILE A 55 -3.99 38.19 -19.39
C ILE A 55 -4.74 39.40 -19.95
N ASN A 56 -4.00 40.44 -20.32
CA ASN A 56 -4.58 41.54 -21.10
C ASN A 56 -4.69 41.10 -22.56
N GLY A 57 -5.91 41.11 -23.10
CA GLY A 57 -6.15 40.83 -24.50
C GLY A 57 -5.58 41.92 -25.41
N PRO A 58 -5.47 41.67 -26.72
CA PRO A 58 -5.02 42.67 -27.70
C PRO A 58 -5.95 43.89 -27.81
N ASP A 59 -7.17 43.77 -27.28
CA ASP A 59 -8.18 44.82 -27.11
C ASP A 59 -8.05 45.58 -25.77
N GLY A 60 -7.02 45.30 -24.96
CA GLY A 60 -6.81 45.92 -23.65
C GLY A 60 -7.75 45.44 -22.54
N ARG A 61 -8.64 44.48 -22.83
CA ARG A 61 -9.57 43.93 -21.84
C ARG A 61 -8.96 42.73 -21.13
N PRO A 62 -9.11 42.60 -19.79
CA PRO A 62 -8.64 41.43 -19.08
C PRO A 62 -9.43 40.20 -19.51
N ARG A 63 -8.73 39.11 -19.80
CA ARG A 63 -9.29 37.80 -20.12
C ARG A 63 -8.76 36.78 -19.12
N THR A 64 -9.67 36.11 -18.42
CA THR A 64 -9.32 34.98 -17.55
C THR A 64 -9.19 33.72 -18.40
N LEU A 65 -8.03 33.11 -18.36
CA LEU A 65 -7.76 31.82 -18.99
C LEU A 65 -7.63 30.74 -17.92
N ARG A 66 -8.15 29.56 -18.23
CA ARG A 66 -7.98 28.35 -17.43
C ARG A 66 -6.96 27.45 -18.12
N ARG A 67 -5.89 27.11 -17.43
CA ARG A 67 -4.94 26.10 -17.87
C ARG A 67 -4.98 24.93 -16.91
N SER A 68 -5.37 23.77 -17.42
CA SER A 68 -5.19 22.52 -16.70
C SER A 68 -3.72 22.11 -16.82
N ARG A 69 -3.04 21.97 -15.68
CA ARG A 69 -1.69 21.45 -15.57
C ARG A 69 -1.74 20.11 -14.85
N ILE A 70 -1.10 19.10 -15.43
CA ILE A 70 -0.84 17.84 -14.74
C ILE A 70 0.22 18.13 -13.68
N ILE A 71 -0.12 17.92 -12.41
CA ILE A 71 0.83 18.03 -11.32
C ILE A 71 1.62 16.71 -11.30
N ALA A 72 2.94 16.80 -11.32
CA ALA A 72 3.77 15.61 -11.09
C ALA A 72 3.40 15.08 -9.69
N PRO A 73 2.84 13.86 -9.58
CA PRO A 73 2.34 13.39 -8.31
C PRO A 73 3.51 13.26 -7.35
N SER A 74 3.41 13.97 -6.23
CA SER A 74 4.36 13.85 -5.13
C SER A 74 3.97 12.63 -4.30
N GLY A 75 4.95 11.99 -3.67
CA GLY A 75 4.72 10.70 -3.05
C GLY A 75 5.95 10.16 -2.32
N TYR A 76 5.68 9.25 -1.40
CA TYR A 76 6.68 8.56 -0.61
C TYR A 76 7.63 7.75 -1.49
N ARG A 77 8.92 8.08 -1.43
CA ARG A 77 9.96 7.28 -2.09
C ARG A 77 10.36 6.14 -1.15
N SER A 78 10.12 4.91 -1.59
CA SER A 78 10.59 3.74 -0.87
C SER A 78 11.93 3.28 -1.42
N HIS A 79 12.89 3.07 -0.52
CA HIS A 79 14.20 2.54 -0.86
C HIS A 79 14.13 1.02 -1.00
N THR A 80 13.48 0.36 -0.04
CA THR A 80 13.34 -1.10 -0.02
C THR A 80 12.54 -1.62 -1.24
N LEU A 81 11.45 -0.93 -1.60
CA LEU A 81 10.62 -1.31 -2.75
C LEU A 81 11.08 -0.69 -4.07
N ARG A 82 12.07 0.22 -4.04
CA ARG A 82 12.67 0.90 -5.20
C ARG A 82 11.62 1.54 -6.12
N GLY A 83 10.83 2.45 -5.56
CA GLY A 83 9.74 3.13 -6.26
C GLY A 83 9.18 4.34 -5.52
N THR A 84 8.25 5.04 -6.17
CA THR A 84 7.51 6.16 -5.56
C THR A 84 6.04 5.80 -5.44
N PHE A 85 5.48 6.05 -4.25
CA PHE A 85 4.15 5.59 -3.86
C PHE A 85 3.33 6.73 -3.28
N LYS A 86 2.06 6.77 -3.63
CA LYS A 86 1.12 7.73 -3.07
C LYS A 86 0.12 7.04 -2.16
N MET A 87 0.16 7.38 -0.88
CA MET A 87 -0.84 6.91 0.07
C MET A 87 -2.17 7.65 -0.14
N GLN A 88 -3.25 6.91 -0.34
CA GLN A 88 -4.59 7.47 -0.59
C GLN A 88 -5.65 6.68 0.17
N TRP A 89 -6.72 7.37 0.56
CA TRP A 89 -7.95 6.72 0.98
C TRP A 89 -8.71 6.27 -0.27
N MET A 90 -9.04 4.99 -0.35
CA MET A 90 -9.52 4.36 -1.57
C MET A 90 -10.71 3.44 -1.33
N TYR A 91 -11.35 3.00 -2.42
CA TYR A 91 -12.32 1.92 -2.38
C TYR A 91 -12.15 0.94 -3.53
N ILE A 92 -12.69 -0.27 -3.31
CA ILE A 92 -13.01 -1.24 -4.36
C ILE A 92 -14.44 -1.74 -4.18
N VAL A 93 -15.03 -2.31 -5.22
CA VAL A 93 -16.34 -2.97 -5.15
C VAL A 93 -16.16 -4.47 -5.14
N GLN A 94 -16.49 -5.11 -4.02
CA GLN A 94 -16.46 -6.57 -3.87
C GLN A 94 -17.86 -7.09 -3.62
N ARG A 95 -18.34 -7.99 -4.49
CA ARG A 95 -19.66 -8.64 -4.37
C ARG A 95 -20.81 -7.63 -4.15
N GLY A 96 -20.77 -6.52 -4.89
CA GLY A 96 -21.77 -5.45 -4.78
C GLY A 96 -21.65 -4.56 -3.54
N ARG A 97 -20.58 -4.70 -2.75
CA ARG A 97 -20.31 -3.85 -1.57
C ARG A 97 -19.06 -3.03 -1.78
N MET A 98 -19.16 -1.74 -1.44
CA MET A 98 -17.99 -0.86 -1.39
C MET A 98 -17.16 -1.19 -0.15
N VAL A 99 -15.87 -1.46 -0.36
CA VAL A 99 -14.89 -1.69 0.70
C VAL A 99 -13.87 -0.57 0.61
N THR A 100 -13.78 0.24 1.67
CA THR A 100 -12.85 1.36 1.76
C THR A 100 -11.60 0.97 2.54
N PHE A 101 -10.44 1.51 2.15
CA PHE A 101 -9.15 1.22 2.76
C PHE A 101 -8.10 2.27 2.39
N TRP A 102 -7.03 2.35 3.16
CA TRP A 102 -5.82 3.06 2.74
C TRP A 102 -4.95 2.16 1.87
N GLY A 103 -4.55 2.68 0.71
CA GLY A 103 -3.68 1.98 -0.24
C GLY A 103 -2.57 2.89 -0.75
N ALA A 104 -1.44 2.28 -1.08
CA ALA A 104 -0.32 2.98 -1.67
C ALA A 104 -0.31 2.75 -3.19
N ARG A 105 -0.75 3.75 -3.95
CA ARG A 105 -0.72 3.72 -5.41
C ARG A 105 0.71 3.86 -5.91
N ILE A 106 1.10 3.00 -6.84
CA ILE A 106 2.41 3.03 -7.47
C ILE A 106 2.44 4.19 -8.48
N LEU A 107 3.34 5.15 -8.29
CA LEU A 107 3.55 6.26 -9.23
C LEU A 107 4.67 5.94 -10.21
N SER A 108 5.73 5.32 -9.72
CA SER A 108 6.90 4.90 -10.50
C SER A 108 7.59 3.71 -9.82
N LEU A 109 8.28 2.90 -10.61
CA LEU A 109 9.09 1.77 -10.16
C LEU A 109 10.39 1.74 -10.96
N GLU A 110 11.46 1.30 -10.33
CA GLU A 110 12.68 0.90 -11.02
C GLU A 110 12.44 -0.44 -11.75
N THR A 111 13.04 -0.60 -12.95
CA THR A 111 12.75 -1.70 -13.89
C THR A 111 13.16 -3.09 -13.38
N ASP A 112 13.93 -3.14 -12.30
CA ASP A 112 14.45 -4.32 -11.62
C ASP A 112 14.05 -4.33 -10.13
N SER A 113 13.12 -3.46 -9.71
CA SER A 113 12.63 -3.43 -8.33
C SER A 113 11.97 -4.77 -7.94
N PRO A 114 12.03 -5.19 -6.65
CA PRO A 114 11.37 -6.41 -6.18
C PRO A 114 9.88 -6.44 -6.52
N VAL A 115 9.22 -5.29 -6.45
CA VAL A 115 7.79 -5.18 -6.78
C VAL A 115 7.56 -5.35 -8.28
N TRP A 116 8.45 -4.84 -9.16
CA TRP A 116 8.32 -5.00 -10.62
C TRP A 116 8.27 -6.49 -11.06
N GLN A 117 8.97 -7.36 -10.33
CA GLN A 117 9.00 -8.81 -10.57
C GLN A 117 7.62 -9.48 -10.39
N LEU A 118 6.73 -8.88 -9.59
CA LEU A 118 5.33 -9.31 -9.43
C LEU A 118 4.45 -8.95 -10.66
N GLY A 119 5.03 -8.28 -11.65
CA GLY A 119 4.31 -7.79 -12.82
C GLY A 119 3.32 -6.67 -12.49
N VAL A 120 3.49 -5.97 -11.35
CA VAL A 120 2.75 -4.74 -11.06
C VAL A 120 3.35 -3.57 -11.83
N ARG A 121 2.55 -2.54 -12.07
CA ARG A 121 2.92 -1.37 -12.87
C ARG A 121 2.46 -0.07 -12.19
N PRO A 122 3.03 1.08 -12.58
CA PRO A 122 2.46 2.38 -12.20
C PRO A 122 0.95 2.42 -12.44
N GLY A 123 0.20 2.91 -11.45
CA GLY A 123 -1.26 2.88 -11.40
C GLY A 123 -1.85 1.78 -10.52
N ASP A 124 -1.14 0.65 -10.34
CA ASP A 124 -1.55 -0.40 -9.39
C ASP A 124 -1.46 0.08 -7.94
N VAL A 125 -2.07 -0.64 -7.01
CA VAL A 125 -2.17 -0.25 -5.60
C VAL A 125 -1.65 -1.37 -4.70
N LEU A 126 -0.67 -1.06 -3.87
CA LEU A 126 -0.24 -1.93 -2.78
C LEU A 126 -1.11 -1.67 -1.54
N THR A 127 -1.41 -2.72 -0.78
CA THR A 127 -2.30 -2.64 0.39
C THR A 127 -1.68 -3.21 1.65
N ARG A 128 -0.87 -4.27 1.53
CA ARG A 128 -0.22 -4.94 2.66
C ARG A 128 1.13 -5.52 2.28
N LEU A 129 2.00 -5.61 3.28
CA LEU A 129 3.25 -6.36 3.26
C LEU A 129 3.25 -7.31 4.47
N ASP A 130 3.53 -8.59 4.27
CA ASP A 130 3.48 -9.65 5.32
C ASP A 130 2.19 -9.63 6.15
N GLY A 131 1.07 -9.39 5.48
CA GLY A 131 -0.24 -9.26 6.13
C GLY A 131 -0.46 -7.95 6.91
N VAL A 132 0.56 -7.11 7.08
CA VAL A 132 0.47 -5.82 7.76
C VAL A 132 -0.02 -4.73 6.79
N PRO A 133 -1.06 -3.94 7.14
CA PRO A 133 -1.50 -2.84 6.31
C PRO A 133 -0.45 -1.73 6.19
N LEU A 134 -0.27 -1.20 4.97
CA LEU A 134 0.71 -0.14 4.72
C LEU A 134 0.44 1.17 5.46
N TRP A 135 -0.80 1.44 5.86
CA TRP A 135 -1.14 2.62 6.67
C TRP A 135 -0.65 2.50 8.12
N ARG A 136 -0.24 1.32 8.57
CA ARG A 136 0.17 1.11 9.95
C ARG A 136 1.41 1.93 10.26
N GLY A 137 1.30 2.81 11.25
CA GLY A 137 2.41 3.69 11.65
C GLY A 137 2.74 4.78 10.62
N MET A 138 1.92 4.96 9.58
CA MET A 138 2.08 6.08 8.66
C MET A 138 1.84 7.39 9.40
N ARG A 139 2.59 8.43 9.01
CA ARG A 139 2.52 9.74 9.65
C ARG A 139 2.73 10.83 8.62
N ARG A 140 2.23 12.02 8.89
CA ARG A 140 2.46 13.17 8.02
C ARG A 140 3.91 13.64 8.19
N GLY A 141 4.65 13.65 7.10
CA GLY A 141 5.97 14.27 7.00
C GLY A 141 5.89 15.79 7.07
N ARG A 142 7.07 16.43 7.16
CA ARG A 142 7.19 17.91 7.28
C ARG A 142 6.67 18.65 6.03
N ASP A 143 6.80 18.01 4.88
CA ASP A 143 6.35 18.45 3.55
C ASP A 143 4.87 18.16 3.27
N ARG A 144 4.14 17.63 4.25
CA ARG A 144 2.75 17.14 4.13
C ARG A 144 2.61 15.90 3.25
N GLU A 145 3.69 15.22 2.90
CA GLU A 145 3.62 13.87 2.35
C GLU A 145 3.38 12.84 3.45
N TRP A 146 2.97 11.63 3.08
CA TRP A 146 2.83 10.54 4.03
C TRP A 146 4.14 9.79 4.11
N ASP A 147 4.77 9.75 5.28
CA ASP A 147 5.79 8.75 5.58
C ASP A 147 5.08 7.39 5.69
N ILE A 148 5.61 6.37 5.01
CA ILE A 148 5.05 5.01 5.03
C ILE A 148 6.12 4.03 5.57
N PRO A 149 6.40 4.03 6.89
CA PRO A 149 7.50 3.24 7.44
C PRO A 149 7.39 1.74 7.17
N GLU A 150 6.17 1.23 7.00
CA GLU A 150 5.95 -0.17 6.70
C GLU A 150 6.68 -0.58 5.41
N MET A 151 6.80 0.28 4.40
CA MET A 151 7.52 -0.07 3.17
C MET A 151 9.02 -0.33 3.38
N GLU A 152 9.60 0.14 4.47
CA GLU A 152 11.04 0.01 4.77
C GLU A 152 11.36 -1.06 5.82
N ARG A 153 10.34 -1.68 6.42
CA ARG A 153 10.47 -2.57 7.59
C ARG A 153 10.35 -4.06 7.27
N HIS A 154 10.44 -4.42 5.98
CA HIS A 154 10.39 -5.82 5.53
C HIS A 154 11.70 -6.22 4.89
N TYR A 155 12.07 -7.48 5.12
CA TYR A 155 13.33 -8.06 4.67
C TYR A 155 13.12 -9.52 4.32
N GLY A 156 13.86 -10.02 3.33
CA GLY A 156 13.79 -11.41 2.89
C GLY A 156 12.51 -11.71 2.12
N ALA A 157 11.97 -12.92 2.29
CA ALA A 157 10.74 -13.32 1.61
C ALA A 157 9.54 -12.56 2.20
N THR A 158 8.91 -11.74 1.37
CA THR A 158 7.81 -10.85 1.77
C THR A 158 6.56 -11.12 0.93
N GLU A 159 5.44 -11.35 1.62
CA GLU A 159 4.12 -11.39 1.00
C GLU A 159 3.66 -9.98 0.65
N VAL A 160 3.21 -9.75 -0.58
CA VAL A 160 2.62 -8.48 -1.00
C VAL A 160 1.18 -8.67 -1.39
N ARG A 161 0.31 -7.82 -0.86
CA ARG A 161 -1.09 -7.74 -1.29
C ARG A 161 -1.32 -6.49 -2.13
N TYR A 162 -1.83 -6.67 -3.33
CA TYR A 162 -1.99 -5.60 -4.30
C TYR A 162 -3.27 -5.71 -5.13
N ILE A 163 -3.65 -4.61 -5.76
CA ILE A 163 -4.80 -4.48 -6.65
C ILE A 163 -4.28 -3.91 -7.97
N ARG A 164 -4.63 -4.54 -9.09
CA ARG A 164 -4.25 -4.02 -10.40
C ARG A 164 -5.23 -2.94 -10.86
N GLN A 165 -4.73 -1.97 -11.60
CA GLN A 165 -5.57 -0.97 -12.26
C GLN A 165 -6.65 -1.67 -13.11
N GLY A 166 -7.86 -1.12 -13.07
CA GLY A 166 -9.04 -1.68 -13.74
C GLY A 166 -9.65 -2.93 -13.08
N GLN A 167 -9.14 -3.40 -11.93
CA GLN A 167 -9.61 -4.63 -11.29
C GLN A 167 -10.01 -4.40 -9.83
N HIS A 168 -11.22 -4.81 -9.42
CA HIS A 168 -11.62 -4.84 -8.01
C HIS A 168 -11.20 -6.14 -7.30
N ILE A 169 -10.14 -6.79 -7.79
CA ILE A 169 -9.65 -8.07 -7.29
C ILE A 169 -8.36 -7.83 -6.52
N VAL A 170 -8.35 -8.27 -5.27
CA VAL A 170 -7.17 -8.27 -4.42
C VAL A 170 -6.34 -9.51 -4.74
N ARG A 171 -5.06 -9.31 -5.05
CA ARG A 171 -4.08 -10.35 -5.36
C ARG A 171 -3.04 -10.44 -4.27
N VAL A 172 -2.41 -11.60 -4.17
CA VAL A 172 -1.29 -11.87 -3.28
C VAL A 172 -0.13 -12.37 -4.12
N GLY A 173 1.05 -11.81 -3.89
CA GLY A 173 2.31 -12.22 -4.51
C GLY A 173 3.41 -12.36 -3.45
N GLN A 174 4.52 -12.94 -3.85
CA GLN A 174 5.70 -13.12 -3.00
C GLN A 174 6.89 -12.50 -3.73
N MET A 175 7.66 -11.67 -3.03
CA MET A 175 8.91 -11.08 -3.54
C MET A 175 10.02 -11.30 -2.52
N ILE A 176 11.27 -11.23 -2.97
CA ILE A 176 12.43 -11.20 -2.08
C ILE A 176 12.88 -9.75 -1.97
N LEU A 177 12.90 -9.24 -0.75
CA LEU A 177 13.49 -7.95 -0.40
C LEU A 177 14.91 -8.18 0.06
N ASP A 178 15.86 -7.70 -0.72
CA ASP A 178 17.24 -7.63 -0.29
C ASP A 178 17.26 -6.67 0.90
N GLY A 179 17.48 -7.18 2.12
CA GLY A 179 17.69 -6.35 3.30
C GLY A 179 19.01 -5.58 3.26
N GLY A 180 19.56 -5.40 2.06
CA GLY A 180 20.76 -4.66 1.78
C GLY A 180 20.53 -3.20 2.14
N HIS A 181 21.28 -2.76 3.13
CA HIS A 181 21.68 -1.38 3.32
C HIS A 181 22.10 -0.81 1.97
N TRP A 182 21.22 -0.05 1.32
CA TRP A 182 21.58 0.70 0.13
C TRP A 182 22.45 1.87 0.58
N ASP A 183 23.73 1.79 0.21
CA ASP A 183 24.67 2.91 0.22
C ASP A 183 23.98 4.07 -0.50
N ASP A 184 23.72 5.15 0.22
CA ASP A 184 23.09 6.37 -0.29
C ASP A 184 24.02 7.14 -1.26
N GLY A 185 25.16 6.55 -1.60
CA GLY A 185 26.20 7.15 -2.41
C GLY A 185 27.00 8.18 -1.64
N SER A 186 26.83 8.29 -0.31
CA SER A 186 27.64 9.17 0.52
C SER A 186 29.08 8.66 0.68
N GLY A 187 29.35 7.39 0.37
CA GLY A 187 30.69 6.80 0.50
C GLY A 187 31.21 6.79 1.94
N LEU A 188 30.33 7.02 2.92
CA LEU A 188 30.66 6.93 4.33
C LEU A 188 30.31 5.53 4.81
N GLU A 189 31.32 4.66 4.83
CA GLU A 189 31.21 3.40 5.58
C GLU A 189 30.75 3.71 7.01
N PRO A 190 29.76 2.98 7.55
CA PRO A 190 29.47 3.07 8.96
C PRO A 190 30.71 2.64 9.73
N LEU A 191 31.21 3.52 10.61
CA LEU A 191 32.24 3.16 11.58
C LEU A 191 31.79 1.88 12.28
N ALA A 192 32.52 0.80 12.01
CA ALA A 192 32.31 -0.49 12.65
C ALA A 192 32.37 -0.32 14.19
N PRO A 193 31.57 -1.08 14.96
CA PRO A 193 31.57 -1.01 16.41
C PRO A 193 32.92 -1.40 17.03
#